data_AF-A0A149VSP2-F1
#
_entry.id   AF-A0A149VSP2-F1
#
_cell.length_a   1.000
_cell.length_b   1.000
_cell.length_c   1.000
_cell.angle_alpha   90.00
_cell.angle_beta   90.00
_cell.angle_gamma   90.00
#
_symmetry.space_group_name_H-M   'P 1'
#
loop_
_entity.id
_entity.type
_entity.pdbx_description
1 polymer ?
#
loop_
_entity_poly.entity_id
_entity_poly.type
_entity_poly.pdbx_seq_one_letter_code
_entity_poly.pdbx_strand_id
1 'polypeptide(L)'
;MKLIDIPNQIKKIEVPTNMTVFNPSLISVKGGSMVLVRVVEEDKTKKNRNGFFYSENWIINYDENLNVKNYLRIDDEEIILNRKECSYGLEDGRLFCWNDEVWVIFSGLNIENNQFINTMCIAKIVENKLENFQVIASPENLKREKNWIPLIKNNDLYFVYKIDPLEIYLYKDNKLELIFKSKYRKQKSFISGSSTALKYDDRFIFISHHRKKINILKKIFLKLTNKEKYKKNKVIFYHQLHVLDASFSTILSSEKFIFEKKGIEFCAGMDILDNEVKVSYGVADKTANIMLIKKDIFFEKLMNYLGK
;
A
#
# COMPACT_ATOMS: atom_id res chain seq x y z
N MET A 1 -4.79 -19.60 0.67
CA MET A 1 -3.70 -19.90 -0.28
C MET A 1 -2.46 -19.07 0.05
N LYS A 2 -1.26 -19.50 -0.34
CA LYS A 2 -0.08 -18.62 -0.40
C LYS A 2 0.27 -18.35 -1.86
N LEU A 3 0.60 -17.12 -2.22
CA LEU A 3 1.01 -16.80 -3.59
C LEU A 3 2.42 -17.30 -3.91
N ILE A 4 3.28 -17.50 -2.92
CA ILE A 4 4.59 -18.12 -3.16
C ILE A 4 4.50 -19.56 -3.67
N ASP A 5 3.36 -20.24 -3.44
CA ASP A 5 3.16 -21.64 -3.85
C ASP A 5 2.70 -21.79 -5.32
N ILE A 6 2.39 -20.69 -6.02
CA ILE A 6 2.06 -20.70 -7.46
C ILE A 6 3.31 -20.34 -8.28
N PRO A 7 3.46 -20.75 -9.55
CA PRO A 7 4.63 -20.39 -10.34
C PRO A 7 4.86 -18.88 -10.39
N ASN A 8 5.99 -18.44 -9.82
CA ASN A 8 6.35 -17.03 -9.67
C ASN A 8 7.87 -16.85 -9.68
N GLN A 9 8.31 -15.59 -9.81
CA GLN A 9 9.67 -15.17 -9.49
C GLN A 9 9.61 -14.07 -8.44
N ILE A 10 10.52 -14.09 -7.47
CA ILE A 10 10.61 -13.05 -6.43
C ILE A 10 11.96 -12.37 -6.54
N LYS A 11 11.92 -11.03 -6.65
CA LYS A 11 13.09 -10.17 -6.55
C LYS A 11 13.02 -9.39 -5.24
N LYS A 12 14.04 -9.53 -4.40
CA LYS A 12 14.22 -8.67 -3.22
C LYS A 12 14.64 -7.26 -3.67
N ILE A 13 14.03 -6.24 -3.08
CA ILE A 13 14.37 -4.84 -3.31
C ILE A 13 15.42 -4.44 -2.27
N GLU A 14 16.49 -3.83 -2.76
CA GLU A 14 17.60 -3.32 -1.94
C GLU A 14 17.88 -1.88 -2.36
N VAL A 15 18.33 -1.07 -1.40
CA VAL A 15 18.81 0.30 -1.61
C VAL A 15 20.15 0.45 -0.89
N PRO A 16 21.04 1.37 -1.32
CA PRO A 16 22.39 1.49 -0.77
C PRO A 16 22.39 2.17 0.62
N THR A 17 21.87 1.45 1.62
CA THR A 17 21.75 1.89 3.01
C THR A 17 21.83 0.70 3.97
N ASN A 18 22.20 0.97 5.22
CA ASN A 18 22.20 -0.03 6.30
C ASN A 18 20.87 -0.07 7.07
N MET A 19 19.94 0.83 6.72
CA MET A 19 18.61 0.90 7.31
C MET A 19 17.68 -0.18 6.73
N THR A 20 16.58 -0.44 7.42
CA THR A 20 15.61 -1.46 7.00
C THR A 20 14.71 -0.96 5.88
N VAL A 21 14.57 -1.74 4.82
CA VAL A 21 13.79 -1.42 3.61
C VAL A 21 12.53 -2.27 3.55
N PHE A 22 11.36 -1.64 3.45
CA PHE A 22 10.07 -2.34 3.46
C PHE A 22 8.93 -1.51 2.83
N ASN A 23 7.72 -2.09 2.82
CA ASN A 23 6.49 -1.51 2.28
C ASN A 23 6.61 -0.93 0.87
N PRO A 24 7.07 -1.72 -0.12
CA PRO A 24 7.27 -1.22 -1.47
C PRO A 24 5.94 -0.95 -2.19
N SER A 25 5.88 0.15 -2.92
CA SER A 25 4.92 0.42 -3.98
C SER A 25 5.61 0.37 -5.35
N LEU A 26 4.88 0.03 -6.40
CA LEU A 26 5.40 -0.16 -7.75
C LEU A 26 4.37 0.30 -8.78
N ILE A 27 4.88 0.91 -9.84
CA ILE A 27 4.19 1.14 -11.12
C ILE A 27 5.14 0.77 -12.28
N SER A 28 4.61 0.36 -13.43
CA SER A 28 5.39 0.32 -14.66
C SER A 28 5.43 1.72 -15.27
N VAL A 29 6.58 2.03 -15.85
CA VAL A 29 6.84 3.27 -16.58
C VAL A 29 7.50 2.89 -17.90
N LYS A 30 7.57 3.83 -18.85
CA LYS A 30 8.22 3.57 -20.14
C LYS A 30 9.66 3.04 -19.92
N GLY A 31 9.92 1.83 -20.42
CA GLY A 31 11.24 1.20 -20.34
C GLY A 31 11.58 0.58 -18.97
N GLY A 32 10.60 0.28 -18.12
CA GLY A 32 10.81 -0.52 -16.91
C GLY A 32 9.77 -0.31 -15.80
N SER A 33 10.25 -0.17 -14.57
CA SER A 33 9.38 -0.01 -13.39
C SER A 33 9.95 0.99 -12.41
N MET A 34 9.08 1.79 -11.80
CA MET A 34 9.43 2.69 -10.71
C MET A 34 8.90 2.11 -9.41
N VAL A 35 9.76 2.03 -8.41
CA VAL A 35 9.44 1.44 -7.10
C VAL A 35 9.74 2.43 -6.00
N LEU A 36 8.77 2.67 -5.13
CA LEU A 36 8.93 3.47 -3.92
C LEU A 36 9.06 2.53 -2.73
N VAL A 37 10.07 2.73 -1.89
CA VAL A 37 10.23 1.99 -0.64
C VAL A 37 10.36 2.92 0.55
N ARG A 38 9.89 2.43 1.71
CA ARG A 38 10.15 3.06 2.99
C ARG A 38 11.44 2.48 3.57
N VAL A 39 12.27 3.38 4.10
CA VAL A 39 13.52 3.04 4.78
C VAL A 39 13.44 3.56 6.21
N VAL A 40 13.78 2.74 7.21
CA VAL A 40 13.72 3.12 8.64
C VAL A 40 15.00 2.73 9.38
N GLU A 41 15.50 3.67 10.18
CA GLU A 41 16.53 3.40 11.18
C GLU A 41 15.91 2.69 12.38
N GLU A 42 16.30 1.44 12.61
CA GLU A 42 15.78 0.63 13.70
C GLU A 42 16.47 0.92 15.04
N ASP A 43 17.69 1.45 14.97
CA ASP A 43 18.41 1.88 16.14
C ASP A 43 17.73 3.10 16.76
N LYS A 44 16.96 2.83 17.82
CA LYS A 44 16.22 3.85 18.56
C LYS A 44 17.12 4.89 19.25
N THR A 45 18.43 4.67 19.29
CA THR A 45 19.38 5.66 19.80
C THR A 45 19.71 6.73 18.74
N LYS A 46 19.57 6.39 17.45
CA LYS A 46 19.78 7.28 16.30
C LYS A 46 18.48 8.00 15.92
N LYS A 47 17.97 8.82 16.84
CA LYS A 47 16.77 9.64 16.62
C LYS A 47 17.12 10.87 15.80
N ASN A 48 16.35 11.16 14.75
CA ASN A 48 16.68 12.28 13.86
C ASN A 48 15.48 13.16 13.45
N ARG A 49 14.23 12.82 13.85
CA ARG A 49 13.04 13.68 13.63
C ARG A 49 12.27 13.87 14.93
N ASN A 50 12.48 14.99 15.64
CA ASN A 50 11.79 15.33 16.90
C ASN A 50 11.86 14.22 17.98
N GLY A 51 13.00 13.54 18.08
CA GLY A 51 13.20 12.46 19.06
C GLY A 51 12.47 11.14 18.74
N PHE A 52 11.90 11.01 17.53
CA PHE A 52 11.27 9.81 17.00
C PHE A 52 12.20 9.05 16.04
N PHE A 53 11.77 7.85 15.60
CA PHE A 53 12.58 7.05 14.67
C PHE A 53 12.73 7.77 13.33
N TYR A 54 13.93 7.67 12.75
CA TYR A 54 14.21 8.27 11.44
C TYR A 54 13.67 7.37 10.32
N SER A 55 13.02 7.98 9.33
CA SER A 55 12.56 7.26 8.14
C SER A 55 12.74 8.11 6.90
N GLU A 56 13.07 7.45 5.79
CA GLU A 56 13.19 8.05 4.46
C GLU A 56 12.31 7.30 3.47
N ASN A 57 12.05 7.94 2.33
CA ASN A 57 11.43 7.29 1.18
C ASN A 57 12.40 7.30 0.01
N TRP A 58 12.54 6.17 -0.68
CA TRP A 58 13.47 6.00 -1.79
C TRP A 58 12.74 5.52 -3.02
N ILE A 59 13.08 6.08 -4.17
CA ILE A 59 12.67 5.60 -5.48
C ILE A 59 13.81 4.75 -6.07
N ILE A 60 13.45 3.60 -6.60
CA ILE A 60 14.33 2.74 -7.38
C ILE A 60 13.72 2.65 -8.78
N ASN A 61 14.51 3.03 -9.78
CA ASN A 61 14.13 2.84 -11.17
C ASN A 61 14.78 1.57 -11.69
N TYR A 62 13.94 0.67 -12.20
CA TYR A 62 14.33 -0.59 -12.81
C TYR A 62 14.20 -0.50 -14.33
N ASP A 63 15.02 -1.25 -15.06
CA ASP A 63 14.77 -1.57 -16.46
C ASP A 63 13.67 -2.65 -16.62
N GLU A 64 13.39 -3.03 -17.87
CA GLU A 64 12.38 -4.05 -18.20
C GLU A 64 12.71 -5.44 -17.62
N ASN A 65 14.00 -5.73 -17.41
CA ASN A 65 14.51 -6.97 -16.83
C ASN A 65 14.68 -6.88 -15.30
N LEU A 66 14.16 -5.82 -14.67
CA LEU A 66 14.34 -5.50 -13.26
C LEU A 66 15.81 -5.34 -12.83
N ASN A 67 16.72 -4.93 -13.71
CA ASN A 67 18.03 -4.42 -13.29
C ASN A 67 17.87 -2.99 -12.78
N VAL A 68 18.59 -2.65 -11.71
CA VAL A 68 18.53 -1.29 -11.17
C VAL A 68 19.23 -0.34 -12.12
N LYS A 69 18.54 0.74 -12.52
CA LYS A 69 19.11 1.87 -13.27
C LYS A 69 19.70 2.91 -12.33
N ASN A 70 18.94 3.31 -11.32
CA ASN A 70 19.38 4.28 -10.31
C ASN A 70 18.54 4.21 -9.03
N TYR A 71 19.01 4.95 -8.03
CA TYR A 71 18.34 5.17 -6.76
C TYR A 71 18.17 6.68 -6.55
N LEU A 72 17.01 7.12 -6.07
CA LEU A 72 16.74 8.50 -5.72
C LEU A 72 16.14 8.54 -4.32
N ARG A 73 16.82 9.17 -3.35
CA ARG A 73 16.20 9.47 -2.06
C ARG A 73 15.27 10.65 -2.22
N ILE A 74 14.00 10.50 -1.82
CA ILE A 74 13.04 11.60 -1.84
C ILE A 74 13.48 12.67 -0.86
N ASP A 75 13.56 13.90 -1.34
CA ASP A 75 13.75 15.10 -0.55
C ASP A 75 12.38 15.59 -0.04
N ASP A 76 12.08 15.27 1.23
CA ASP A 76 10.85 15.65 1.93
C ASP A 76 11.10 16.64 3.09
N GLU A 77 12.31 17.21 3.18
CA GLU A 77 12.74 18.01 4.33
C GLU A 77 11.90 19.28 4.51
N GLU A 78 11.71 20.06 3.45
CA GLU A 78 10.90 21.28 3.48
C GLU A 78 9.44 20.99 3.87
N ILE A 79 8.89 19.87 3.38
CA ILE A 79 7.53 19.44 3.71
C ILE A 79 7.43 19.13 5.20
N ILE A 80 8.37 18.35 5.74
CA ILE A 80 8.35 17.94 7.15
C ILE A 80 8.51 19.13 8.09
N LEU A 81 9.36 20.10 7.73
CA LEU A 81 9.58 21.30 8.54
C LEU A 81 8.37 22.24 8.55
N ASN A 82 7.65 22.33 7.43
CA ASN A 82 6.60 23.33 7.23
C ASN A 82 5.16 22.79 7.30
N ARG A 83 4.96 21.46 7.40
CA ARG A 83 3.63 20.83 7.45
C ARG A 83 3.49 20.00 8.71
N LYS A 84 2.58 20.44 9.59
CA LYS A 84 2.33 19.83 10.89
C LYS A 84 1.91 18.36 10.76
N GLU A 85 1.07 18.05 9.77
CA GLU A 85 0.43 16.77 9.53
C GLU A 85 1.42 15.64 9.20
N CYS A 86 2.62 15.98 8.75
CA CYS A 86 3.69 15.04 8.41
C CYS A 86 5.02 15.39 9.09
N SER A 87 4.99 16.14 10.19
CA SER A 87 6.19 16.58 10.93
C SER A 87 7.07 15.43 11.49
N TYR A 88 6.55 14.19 11.49
CA TYR A 88 7.28 12.97 11.86
C TYR A 88 7.55 12.04 10.66
N GLY A 89 7.25 12.47 9.44
CA GLY A 89 7.56 11.79 8.18
C GLY A 89 6.34 11.33 7.40
N LEU A 90 6.63 10.77 6.22
CA LEU A 90 5.66 10.22 5.28
C LEU A 90 5.76 8.69 5.28
N GLU A 91 4.63 8.01 5.48
CA GLU A 91 4.56 6.55 5.60
C GLU A 91 3.77 5.91 4.45
N ASP A 92 4.11 4.66 4.13
CA ASP A 92 3.30 3.74 3.32
C ASP A 92 2.82 4.34 1.99
N GLY A 93 3.73 4.98 1.27
CA GLY A 93 3.45 5.64 -0.01
C GLY A 93 2.96 4.67 -1.09
N ARG A 94 2.04 5.13 -1.94
CA ARG A 94 1.52 4.39 -3.09
C ARG A 94 1.69 5.19 -4.37
N LEU A 95 2.47 4.65 -5.31
CA LEU A 95 2.67 5.21 -6.64
C LEU A 95 1.44 4.96 -7.52
N PHE A 96 1.11 5.93 -8.35
CA PHE A 96 0.10 5.81 -9.41
C PHE A 96 0.38 6.85 -10.51
N CYS A 97 -0.11 6.59 -11.72
CA CYS A 97 -0.02 7.54 -12.83
C CYS A 97 -1.33 8.32 -12.94
N TRP A 98 -1.27 9.65 -13.01
CA TRP A 98 -2.42 10.52 -13.21
C TRP A 98 -2.03 11.68 -14.13
N ASN A 99 -2.81 11.90 -15.19
CA ASN A 99 -2.53 12.88 -16.25
C ASN A 99 -1.12 12.74 -16.85
N ASP A 100 -0.71 11.51 -17.16
CA ASP A 100 0.63 11.15 -17.69
C ASP A 100 1.80 11.50 -16.77
N GLU A 101 1.52 11.83 -15.51
CA GLU A 101 2.51 12.15 -14.49
C GLU A 101 2.51 11.10 -13.38
N VAL A 102 3.66 10.93 -12.71
CA VAL A 102 3.77 10.04 -11.56
C VAL A 102 3.38 10.78 -10.29
N TRP A 103 2.41 10.24 -9.58
CA TRP A 103 1.91 10.74 -8.32
C TRP A 103 2.10 9.70 -7.22
N VAL A 104 2.05 10.19 -5.98
CA VAL A 104 2.13 9.37 -4.79
C VAL A 104 1.14 9.84 -3.75
N ILE A 105 0.50 8.89 -3.08
CA ILE A 105 -0.29 9.14 -1.88
C ILE A 105 0.38 8.50 -0.66
N PHE A 106 0.63 9.30 0.36
CA PHE A 106 1.26 8.93 1.62
C PHE A 106 0.29 9.04 2.79
N SER A 107 0.59 8.32 3.88
CA SER A 107 0.09 8.63 5.22
C SER A 107 1.10 9.54 5.91
N GLY A 108 0.83 10.84 5.97
CA GLY A 108 1.60 11.77 6.80
C GLY A 108 1.48 11.42 8.28
N LEU A 109 2.58 11.44 9.01
CA LEU A 109 2.62 11.14 10.43
C LEU A 109 2.87 12.41 11.25
N ASN A 110 2.01 12.60 12.24
CA ASN A 110 2.18 13.58 13.29
C ASN A 110 1.96 12.93 14.66
N ILE A 111 2.56 13.50 15.71
CA ILE A 111 2.37 13.06 17.09
C ILE A 111 1.96 14.27 17.93
N GLU A 112 0.75 14.23 18.47
CA GLU A 112 0.23 15.27 19.36
C GLU A 112 -0.24 14.63 20.66
N ASN A 113 0.18 15.17 21.81
CA ASN A 113 -0.22 14.67 23.12
C ASN A 113 -0.04 13.15 23.28
N ASN A 114 1.10 12.63 22.80
CA ASN A 114 1.42 11.19 22.75
C ASN A 114 0.45 10.32 21.92
N GLN A 115 -0.35 10.93 21.04
CA GLN A 115 -1.23 10.23 20.10
C GLN A 115 -0.69 10.38 18.68
N PHE A 116 -0.57 9.26 17.97
CA PHE A 116 -0.26 9.29 16.54
C PHE A 116 -1.49 9.71 15.76
N ILE A 117 -1.32 10.77 14.98
CA ILE A 117 -2.26 11.31 14.02
C ILE A 117 -1.72 10.97 12.64
N ASN A 118 -2.59 10.43 11.78
CA ASN A 118 -2.25 10.17 10.39
C ASN A 118 -3.26 10.86 9.48
N THR A 119 -2.74 11.60 8.51
CA THR A 119 -3.54 12.30 7.49
C THR A 119 -3.02 11.87 6.11
N MET A 120 -3.91 11.72 5.14
CA MET A 120 -3.47 11.40 3.79
C MET A 120 -2.87 12.64 3.12
N CYS A 121 -1.76 12.46 2.43
CA CYS A 121 -1.10 13.50 1.65
C CYS A 121 -0.86 12.99 0.24
N ILE A 122 -1.03 13.85 -0.76
CA ILE A 122 -0.77 13.56 -2.17
C ILE A 122 0.29 14.51 -2.70
N ALA A 123 1.15 14.02 -3.59
CA ALA A 123 2.12 14.84 -4.29
C ALA A 123 2.45 14.23 -5.66
N LYS A 124 2.92 15.08 -6.57
CA LYS A 124 3.56 14.68 -7.81
C LYS A 124 5.03 14.39 -7.53
N ILE A 125 5.56 13.33 -8.15
CA ILE A 125 7.00 13.02 -8.11
C ILE A 125 7.67 13.67 -9.31
N VAL A 126 8.63 14.54 -9.04
CA VAL A 126 9.51 15.14 -10.05
C VAL A 126 10.95 14.91 -9.61
N GLU A 127 11.64 14.02 -10.34
CA GLU A 127 12.96 13.50 -9.97
C GLU A 127 12.95 12.90 -8.55
N ASN A 128 13.59 13.59 -7.60
CA ASN A 128 13.65 13.20 -6.19
C ASN A 128 12.81 14.12 -5.28
N LYS A 129 11.99 15.01 -5.84
CA LYS A 129 11.18 15.97 -5.09
C LYS A 129 9.70 15.64 -5.13
N LEU A 130 8.97 16.16 -4.14
CA LEU A 130 7.52 16.11 -4.05
C LEU A 130 6.94 17.49 -4.40
N GLU A 131 6.40 17.62 -5.60
CA GLU A 131 5.72 18.84 -6.06
C GLU A 131 4.21 18.75 -5.82
N ASN A 132 3.53 19.90 -5.82
CA ASN A 132 2.08 19.98 -5.61
C ASN A 132 1.61 19.23 -4.34
N PHE A 133 2.43 19.27 -3.28
CA PHE A 133 2.13 18.56 -2.04
C PHE A 133 0.86 19.12 -1.38
N GLN A 134 -0.11 18.26 -1.16
CA GLN A 134 -1.41 18.61 -0.61
C GLN A 134 -1.82 17.62 0.49
N VAL A 135 -2.29 18.17 1.60
CA VAL A 135 -2.93 17.41 2.66
C VAL A 135 -4.40 17.22 2.30
N ILE A 136 -4.89 15.99 2.37
CA ILE A 136 -6.30 15.68 2.09
C ILE A 136 -7.02 15.47 3.42
N ALA A 137 -8.04 16.29 3.67
CA ALA A 137 -8.85 16.21 4.87
C ALA A 137 -9.59 14.85 4.94
N SER A 138 -9.68 14.29 6.15
CA SER A 138 -10.47 13.09 6.41
C SER A 138 -11.96 13.37 6.13
N PRO A 139 -12.63 12.59 5.27
CA PRO A 139 -14.08 12.69 5.06
C PRO A 139 -14.90 12.46 6.33
N GLU A 140 -14.36 11.68 7.27
CA GLU A 140 -15.03 11.30 8.52
C GLU A 140 -14.37 11.91 9.76
N ASN A 141 -13.48 12.89 9.57
CA ASN A 141 -12.73 13.55 10.64
C ASN A 141 -12.00 12.56 11.59
N LEU A 142 -11.49 11.45 11.03
CA LEU A 142 -10.75 10.45 11.78
C LEU A 142 -9.33 10.94 12.06
N LYS A 143 -8.85 10.67 13.27
CA LYS A 143 -7.45 10.96 13.66
C LYS A 143 -6.41 10.13 12.90
N ARG A 144 -6.82 9.03 12.27
CA ARG A 144 -5.92 8.07 11.66
C ARG A 144 -6.45 7.63 10.31
N GLU A 145 -6.08 8.42 9.30
CA GLU A 145 -6.29 8.07 7.91
C GLU A 145 -5.07 7.34 7.36
N LYS A 146 -5.33 6.18 6.75
CA LYS A 146 -4.33 5.35 6.08
C LYS A 146 -5.01 4.58 4.95
N ASN A 147 -4.19 4.11 4.01
CA ASN A 147 -4.58 3.04 3.08
C ASN A 147 -5.73 3.37 2.10
N TRP A 148 -5.90 4.64 1.72
CA TRP A 148 -6.78 4.99 0.61
C TRP A 148 -6.21 4.46 -0.71
N ILE A 149 -7.06 3.92 -1.56
CA ILE A 149 -6.64 3.34 -2.85
C ILE A 149 -6.86 4.38 -3.95
N PRO A 150 -5.81 4.90 -4.60
CA PRO A 150 -5.98 5.74 -5.78
C PRO A 150 -6.55 4.91 -6.93
N LEU A 151 -7.51 5.48 -7.65
CA LEU A 151 -8.19 4.90 -8.82
C LEU A 151 -8.39 5.98 -9.86
N ILE A 152 -7.91 5.76 -11.09
CA ILE A 152 -8.08 6.72 -12.19
C ILE A 152 -9.16 6.22 -13.15
N LYS A 153 -10.15 7.06 -13.45
CA LYS A 153 -11.19 6.78 -14.45
C LYS A 153 -11.47 8.05 -15.25
N ASN A 154 -11.36 7.96 -16.57
CA ASN A 154 -11.59 9.09 -17.49
C ASN A 154 -10.78 10.35 -17.12
N ASN A 155 -9.51 10.17 -16.73
CA ASN A 155 -8.60 11.21 -16.21
C ASN A 155 -9.01 11.86 -14.86
N ASP A 156 -10.12 11.45 -14.27
CA ASP A 156 -10.47 11.86 -12.90
C ASP A 156 -9.81 10.93 -11.88
N LEU A 157 -9.33 11.53 -10.79
CA LEU A 157 -8.77 10.80 -9.66
C LEU A 157 -9.86 10.52 -8.62
N TYR A 158 -10.04 9.25 -8.30
CA TYR A 158 -10.90 8.78 -7.23
C TYR A 158 -10.07 8.11 -6.14
N PHE A 159 -10.64 8.04 -4.93
CA PHE A 159 -10.12 7.24 -3.84
C PHE A 159 -11.16 6.24 -3.39
N VAL A 160 -10.81 4.95 -3.39
CA VAL A 160 -11.55 3.95 -2.61
C VAL A 160 -11.15 4.16 -1.15
N TYR A 161 -12.04 4.81 -0.40
CA TYR A 161 -11.85 5.17 1.00
C TYR A 161 -12.08 3.97 1.91
N LYS A 162 -13.17 3.23 1.65
CA LYS A 162 -13.51 1.98 2.34
C LYS A 162 -13.93 0.94 1.33
N ILE A 163 -13.60 -0.32 1.61
CA ILE A 163 -13.95 -1.45 0.74
C ILE A 163 -15.26 -2.11 1.19
N ASP A 164 -15.57 -2.07 2.48
CA ASP A 164 -16.77 -2.70 3.02
C ASP A 164 -17.28 -2.05 4.33
N PRO A 165 -18.38 -1.26 4.30
CA PRO A 165 -19.12 -0.86 3.09
C PRO A 165 -18.21 -0.10 2.11
N LEU A 166 -18.49 -0.24 0.81
CA LEU A 166 -17.72 0.42 -0.24
C LEU A 166 -18.01 1.93 -0.20
N GLU A 167 -16.97 2.74 -0.06
CA GLU A 167 -17.06 4.20 -0.14
C GLU A 167 -15.99 4.73 -1.08
N ILE A 168 -16.42 5.51 -2.07
CA ILE A 168 -15.56 6.06 -3.12
C ILE A 168 -15.81 7.55 -3.23
N TYR A 169 -14.71 8.30 -3.25
CA TYR A 169 -14.72 9.75 -3.36
C TYR A 169 -14.02 10.18 -4.65
N LEU A 170 -14.55 11.19 -5.32
CA LEU A 170 -13.85 11.94 -6.36
C LEU A 170 -12.95 12.98 -5.69
N TYR A 171 -11.71 13.08 -6.16
CA TYR A 171 -10.78 14.12 -5.77
C TYR A 171 -10.80 15.24 -6.80
N LYS A 172 -11.24 16.43 -6.38
CA LYS A 172 -11.35 17.61 -7.24
C LYS A 172 -11.13 18.88 -6.43
N ASP A 173 -10.33 19.80 -6.97
CA ASP A 173 -10.04 21.10 -6.33
C ASP A 173 -9.59 20.96 -4.86
N ASN A 174 -8.72 19.98 -4.60
CA ASN A 174 -8.19 19.63 -3.29
C ASN A 174 -9.24 19.18 -2.26
N LYS A 175 -10.41 18.74 -2.74
CA LYS A 175 -11.54 18.28 -1.92
C LYS A 175 -11.98 16.89 -2.34
N LEU A 176 -12.65 16.22 -1.41
CA LEU A 176 -13.27 14.93 -1.63
C LEU A 176 -14.78 15.09 -1.74
N GLU A 177 -15.34 14.62 -2.86
CA GLU A 177 -16.77 14.54 -3.10
C GLU A 177 -17.20 13.07 -3.04
N LEU A 178 -18.20 12.74 -2.22
CA LEU A 178 -18.71 11.37 -2.12
C LEU A 178 -19.45 11.01 -3.40
N ILE A 179 -18.95 10.01 -4.13
CA ILE A 179 -19.57 9.54 -5.39
C ILE A 179 -20.39 8.28 -5.16
N PHE A 180 -19.91 7.39 -4.29
CA PHE A 180 -20.60 6.14 -4.03
C PHE A 180 -20.42 5.70 -2.58
N LYS A 181 -21.51 5.21 -1.99
CA LYS A 181 -21.54 4.56 -0.67
C LYS A 181 -22.50 3.39 -0.68
N SER A 182 -21.99 2.18 -0.45
CA SER A 182 -22.85 1.00 -0.35
C SER A 182 -23.67 1.04 0.94
N LYS A 183 -24.95 0.63 0.86
CA LYS A 183 -25.85 0.60 2.01
C LYS A 183 -25.50 -0.49 3.03
N TYR A 184 -24.91 -1.58 2.54
CA TYR A 184 -24.70 -2.79 3.32
C TYR A 184 -23.23 -3.15 3.38
N ARG A 185 -22.89 -3.77 4.52
CA ARG A 185 -21.60 -4.38 4.76
C ARG A 185 -21.70 -5.88 4.46
N LYS A 186 -20.84 -6.39 3.58
CA LYS A 186 -20.79 -7.78 3.15
C LYS A 186 -19.96 -8.66 4.10
N GLN A 187 -18.93 -8.11 4.75
CA GLN A 187 -17.96 -8.82 5.56
C GLN A 187 -17.91 -8.31 7.01
N LYS A 188 -17.72 -9.22 7.98
CA LYS A 188 -17.63 -8.84 9.41
C LYS A 188 -16.28 -8.20 9.79
N SER A 189 -15.21 -8.45 9.03
CA SER A 189 -13.87 -7.95 9.32
C SER A 189 -13.60 -6.59 8.69
N PHE A 190 -12.79 -5.75 9.35
CA PHE A 190 -12.31 -4.51 8.74
C PHE A 190 -11.36 -4.81 7.58
N ILE A 191 -11.52 -4.07 6.49
CA ILE A 191 -10.75 -4.19 5.26
C ILE A 191 -10.13 -2.84 4.97
N SER A 192 -8.83 -2.80 4.78
CA SER A 192 -8.12 -1.59 4.36
C SER A 192 -7.61 -1.76 2.94
N GLY A 193 -7.47 -0.66 2.20
CA GLY A 193 -6.75 -0.67 0.95
C GLY A 193 -5.31 -1.13 1.09
N SER A 194 -4.73 -1.66 0.01
CA SER A 194 -3.34 -2.08 0.01
C SER A 194 -2.64 -1.53 -1.22
N SER A 195 -2.93 -2.02 -2.43
CA SER A 195 -2.34 -1.51 -3.68
C SER A 195 -3.11 -0.30 -4.23
N THR A 196 -2.56 0.32 -5.27
CA THR A 196 -3.29 1.16 -6.25
C THR A 196 -4.33 0.33 -7.02
N ALA A 197 -5.40 0.97 -7.50
CA ALA A 197 -6.36 0.34 -8.40
C ALA A 197 -5.96 0.52 -9.86
N LEU A 198 -5.95 -0.58 -10.59
CA LEU A 198 -5.61 -0.65 -12.00
C LEU A 198 -6.86 -0.85 -12.83
N LYS A 199 -6.93 -0.20 -13.99
CA LYS A 199 -7.92 -0.55 -15.00
C LYS A 199 -7.54 -1.89 -15.63
N TYR A 200 -8.50 -2.80 -15.68
CA TYR A 200 -8.38 -4.09 -16.37
C TYR A 200 -9.70 -4.35 -17.10
N ASP A 201 -9.65 -4.34 -18.43
CA ASP A 201 -10.80 -4.28 -19.32
C ASP A 201 -11.74 -3.09 -18.96
N ASP A 202 -13.01 -3.37 -18.68
CA ASP A 202 -14.04 -2.41 -18.25
C ASP A 202 -14.14 -2.31 -16.72
N ARG A 203 -13.17 -2.85 -15.98
CA ARG A 203 -13.21 -2.93 -14.51
C ARG A 203 -11.96 -2.34 -13.89
N PHE A 204 -12.01 -2.23 -12.56
CA PHE A 204 -10.87 -1.86 -11.74
C PHE A 204 -10.51 -3.01 -10.82
N ILE A 205 -9.22 -3.31 -10.73
CA ILE A 205 -8.71 -4.35 -9.84
C ILE A 205 -7.71 -3.79 -8.85
N PHE A 206 -7.73 -4.30 -7.61
CA PHE A 206 -6.77 -3.90 -6.58
C PHE A 206 -6.69 -4.96 -5.48
N ILE A 207 -5.61 -4.91 -4.70
CA ILE A 207 -5.40 -5.77 -3.54
C ILE A 207 -5.69 -4.98 -2.27
N SER A 208 -6.43 -5.59 -1.35
CA SER A 208 -6.64 -5.10 0.01
C SER A 208 -5.81 -5.88 1.03
N HIS A 209 -5.81 -5.42 2.27
CA HIS A 209 -5.37 -6.22 3.40
C HIS A 209 -6.37 -6.24 4.56
N HIS A 210 -6.34 -7.34 5.29
CA HIS A 210 -7.27 -7.69 6.36
C HIS A 210 -6.48 -8.10 7.58
N ARG A 211 -6.56 -7.27 8.62
CA ARG A 211 -5.89 -7.55 9.88
C ARG A 211 -6.72 -8.52 10.73
N LYS A 212 -6.22 -9.74 10.91
CA LYS A 212 -6.79 -10.73 11.85
C LYS A 212 -5.91 -10.87 13.09
N LYS A 213 -6.46 -10.56 14.25
CA LYS A 213 -5.84 -10.86 15.55
C LYS A 213 -6.17 -12.30 15.95
N ILE A 214 -5.24 -12.99 16.59
CA ILE A 214 -5.56 -14.28 17.23
C ILE A 214 -6.51 -14.08 18.41
N ASN A 215 -7.34 -15.08 18.69
CA ASN A 215 -8.28 -15.02 19.81
C ASN A 215 -7.57 -14.95 21.17
N ILE A 216 -8.26 -14.45 22.19
CA ILE A 216 -7.69 -14.14 23.51
C ILE A 216 -7.10 -15.39 24.20
N LEU A 217 -7.77 -16.54 24.11
CA LEU A 217 -7.33 -17.79 24.72
C LEU A 217 -6.04 -18.31 24.09
N LYS A 218 -5.99 -18.35 22.75
CA LYS A 218 -4.80 -18.73 21.99
C LYS A 218 -3.65 -17.75 22.21
N LYS A 219 -3.96 -16.46 22.37
CA LYS A 219 -2.97 -15.43 22.73
C LYS A 219 -2.34 -15.74 24.09
N ILE A 220 -3.15 -16.02 25.12
CA ILE A 220 -2.66 -16.36 26.46
C ILE A 220 -1.82 -17.65 26.40
N PHE A 221 -2.38 -18.72 25.82
CA PHE A 221 -1.69 -20.00 25.68
C PHE A 221 -0.34 -19.85 24.99
N LEU A 222 -0.28 -19.23 23.80
CA LEU A 222 0.99 -19.07 23.07
C LEU A 222 1.97 -18.17 23.82
N LYS A 223 1.50 -17.16 24.56
CA LYS A 223 2.39 -16.29 25.35
C LYS A 223 3.08 -17.07 26.47
N LEU A 224 2.40 -18.09 27.03
CA LEU A 224 2.93 -18.96 28.09
C LEU A 224 3.79 -20.11 27.53
N THR A 225 3.37 -20.72 26.42
CA THR A 225 3.98 -21.95 25.92
C THR A 225 5.02 -21.74 24.82
N ASN A 226 4.89 -20.68 24.01
CA ASN A 226 5.80 -20.45 22.89
C ASN A 226 5.85 -18.97 22.47
N LYS A 227 6.66 -18.17 23.19
CA LYS A 227 6.78 -16.72 22.98
C LYS A 227 7.19 -16.34 21.56
N GLU A 228 8.04 -17.12 20.90
CA GLU A 228 8.43 -16.84 19.51
C GLU A 228 7.27 -17.02 18.53
N LYS A 229 6.53 -18.14 18.65
CA LYS A 229 5.34 -18.40 17.86
C LYS A 229 4.26 -17.36 18.13
N TYR A 230 4.14 -16.87 19.36
CA TYR A 230 3.27 -15.73 19.70
C TYR A 230 3.69 -14.46 18.94
N LYS A 231 4.98 -14.06 18.98
CA LYS A 231 5.47 -12.86 18.28
C LYS A 231 5.15 -12.91 16.78
N LYS A 232 5.34 -14.07 16.15
CA LYS A 232 5.09 -14.27 14.70
C LYS A 232 3.60 -14.31 14.33
N ASN A 233 2.75 -14.91 15.16
CA ASN A 233 1.36 -15.20 14.79
C ASN A 233 0.31 -14.33 15.49
N LYS A 234 0.70 -13.37 16.35
CA LYS A 234 -0.26 -12.53 17.10
C LYS A 234 -1.20 -11.73 16.19
N VAL A 235 -0.72 -11.35 15.01
CA VAL A 235 -1.45 -10.62 13.98
C VAL A 235 -1.09 -11.23 12.64
N ILE A 236 -2.11 -11.51 11.83
CA ILE A 236 -1.95 -11.99 10.46
C ILE A 236 -2.63 -10.97 9.55
N PHE A 237 -1.93 -10.57 8.50
CA PHE A 237 -2.48 -9.79 7.41
C PHE A 237 -2.82 -10.76 6.29
N TYR A 238 -4.11 -10.86 5.97
CA TYR A 238 -4.57 -11.55 4.77
C TYR A 238 -4.80 -10.53 3.68
N HIS A 239 -4.65 -10.95 2.43
CA HIS A 239 -4.92 -10.15 1.25
C HIS A 239 -6.12 -10.70 0.49
N GLN A 240 -6.81 -9.83 -0.23
CA GLN A 240 -7.87 -10.20 -1.16
C GLN A 240 -7.70 -9.35 -2.42
N LEU A 241 -7.89 -9.97 -3.58
CA LEU A 241 -8.02 -9.28 -4.85
C LEU A 241 -9.48 -8.83 -4.96
N HIS A 242 -9.69 -7.58 -5.35
CA HIS A 242 -11.01 -7.01 -5.58
C HIS A 242 -11.15 -6.64 -7.04
N VAL A 243 -12.37 -6.81 -7.54
CA VAL A 243 -12.79 -6.34 -8.87
C VAL A 243 -14.01 -5.47 -8.70
N LEU A 244 -13.83 -4.19 -9.03
CA LEU A 244 -14.84 -3.14 -8.98
C LEU A 244 -15.29 -2.85 -10.40
N ASP A 245 -16.60 -2.81 -10.62
CA ASP A 245 -17.16 -2.50 -11.94
C ASP A 245 -16.97 -1.02 -12.33
N ALA A 246 -17.12 -0.71 -13.62
CA ALA A 246 -17.01 0.67 -14.12
C ALA A 246 -17.99 1.64 -13.43
N SER A 247 -19.14 1.16 -12.96
CA SER A 247 -20.17 2.00 -12.33
C SER A 247 -19.93 2.28 -10.84
N PHE A 248 -18.89 1.66 -10.25
CA PHE A 248 -18.58 1.69 -8.83
C PHE A 248 -19.63 1.05 -7.92
N SER A 249 -20.64 0.37 -8.48
CA SER A 249 -21.76 -0.19 -7.72
C SER A 249 -21.48 -1.57 -7.16
N THR A 250 -20.60 -2.33 -7.82
CA THR A 250 -20.38 -3.74 -7.54
C THR A 250 -18.91 -4.03 -7.34
N ILE A 251 -18.59 -4.53 -6.15
CA ILE A 251 -17.28 -5.08 -5.82
C ILE A 251 -17.40 -6.58 -5.56
N LEU A 252 -16.55 -7.33 -6.25
CA LEU A 252 -16.30 -8.74 -6.09
C LEU A 252 -14.94 -8.92 -5.41
N SER A 253 -14.79 -9.96 -4.57
CA SER A 253 -13.55 -10.20 -3.83
C SER A 253 -13.15 -11.67 -3.94
N SER A 254 -11.86 -11.93 -4.16
CA SER A 254 -11.29 -13.27 -4.11
C SER A 254 -11.36 -13.88 -2.71
N GLU A 255 -11.06 -15.17 -2.61
CA GLU A 255 -10.68 -15.77 -1.34
C GLU A 255 -9.43 -15.11 -0.72
N LYS A 256 -9.28 -15.27 0.60
CA LYS A 256 -8.13 -14.71 1.33
C LYS A 256 -6.83 -15.46 1.02
N PHE A 257 -5.77 -14.71 0.75
CA PHE A 257 -4.43 -15.25 0.56
C PHE A 257 -3.39 -14.52 1.43
N ILE A 258 -2.17 -15.05 1.43
CA ILE A 258 -0.95 -14.42 1.94
C ILE A 258 0.10 -14.53 0.84
N PHE A 259 1.14 -13.70 0.86
CA PHE A 259 2.22 -13.79 -0.11
C PHE A 259 3.13 -14.97 0.21
N GLU A 260 3.81 -14.95 1.35
CA GLU A 260 4.82 -15.98 1.70
C GLU A 260 4.41 -16.79 2.93
N LYS A 261 4.06 -16.11 4.02
CA LYS A 261 3.90 -16.75 5.32
C LYS A 261 2.96 -16.00 6.24
N LYS A 262 2.41 -16.73 7.22
CA LYS A 262 1.53 -16.13 8.22
C LYS A 262 2.32 -15.10 9.03
N GLY A 263 1.81 -13.88 9.08
CA GLY A 263 2.41 -12.78 9.80
C GLY A 263 1.92 -11.44 9.28
N ILE A 264 2.73 -10.41 9.50
CA ILE A 264 2.51 -9.09 8.91
C ILE A 264 3.09 -9.13 7.49
N GLU A 265 2.25 -8.86 6.52
CA GLU A 265 2.61 -8.65 5.11
C GLU A 265 1.84 -7.42 4.63
N PHE A 266 2.44 -6.65 3.74
CA PHE A 266 1.86 -5.40 3.26
C PHE A 266 2.12 -5.25 1.76
N CYS A 267 1.07 -5.11 0.96
CA CYS A 267 1.15 -4.84 -0.47
C CYS A 267 0.85 -3.36 -0.71
N ALA A 268 1.70 -2.64 -1.43
CA ALA A 268 1.46 -1.23 -1.75
C ALA A 268 1.54 -0.92 -3.26
N GLY A 269 1.78 -1.93 -4.09
CA GLY A 269 1.85 -1.77 -5.53
C GLY A 269 1.44 -3.05 -6.24
N MET A 270 0.75 -2.87 -7.34
CA MET A 270 0.40 -3.92 -8.28
C MET A 270 0.41 -3.27 -9.66
N ASP A 271 0.88 -4.00 -10.65
CA ASP A 271 0.74 -3.59 -12.04
C ASP A 271 0.54 -4.79 -12.96
N ILE A 272 -0.05 -4.55 -14.13
CA ILE A 272 -0.26 -5.54 -15.18
C ILE A 272 0.36 -5.02 -16.45
N LEU A 273 1.34 -5.75 -16.96
CA LEU A 273 1.98 -5.46 -18.24
C LEU A 273 2.05 -6.74 -19.06
N ASP A 274 1.53 -6.68 -20.29
CA ASP A 274 1.46 -7.78 -21.23
C ASP A 274 0.86 -9.07 -20.64
N ASN A 275 1.70 -10.07 -20.37
CA ASN A 275 1.31 -11.37 -19.82
C ASN A 275 1.79 -11.59 -18.37
N GLU A 276 2.18 -10.54 -17.67
CA GLU A 276 2.66 -10.60 -16.29
C GLU A 276 1.94 -9.63 -15.36
N VAL A 277 1.81 -10.07 -14.11
CA VAL A 277 1.37 -9.29 -12.97
C VAL A 277 2.58 -9.09 -12.07
N LYS A 278 2.90 -7.82 -11.80
CA LYS A 278 3.92 -7.42 -10.82
C LYS A 278 3.21 -7.02 -9.55
N VAL A 279 3.61 -7.59 -8.41
CA VAL A 279 3.08 -7.19 -7.10
C VAL A 279 4.23 -6.85 -6.17
N SER A 280 4.23 -5.65 -5.60
CA SER A 280 5.21 -5.27 -4.60
C SER A 280 4.64 -5.50 -3.20
N TYR A 281 5.40 -6.19 -2.36
CA TYR A 281 4.99 -6.50 -1.00
C TYR A 281 6.16 -6.50 -0.03
N GLY A 282 5.87 -6.20 1.24
CA GLY A 282 6.79 -6.28 2.35
C GLY A 282 6.43 -7.38 3.33
N VAL A 283 7.42 -7.90 4.05
CA VAL A 283 7.24 -8.94 5.06
C VAL A 283 7.76 -8.45 6.40
N ALA A 284 6.90 -8.49 7.41
CA ALA A 284 7.17 -8.16 8.81
C ALA A 284 7.76 -6.76 9.06
N ASP A 285 7.53 -5.80 8.16
CA ASP A 285 8.16 -4.48 8.15
C ASP A 285 9.72 -4.57 8.15
N LYS A 286 10.26 -5.59 7.47
CA LYS A 286 11.71 -5.87 7.40
C LYS A 286 12.27 -6.06 6.00
N THR A 287 11.42 -6.44 5.05
CA THR A 287 11.85 -6.70 3.68
C THR A 287 10.89 -6.03 2.70
N ALA A 288 11.41 -5.73 1.51
CA ALA A 288 10.66 -5.28 0.35
C ALA A 288 10.95 -6.24 -0.80
N ASN A 289 9.90 -6.69 -1.50
CA ASN A 289 9.98 -7.66 -2.57
C ASN A 289 9.08 -7.26 -3.74
N ILE A 290 9.43 -7.71 -4.95
CA ILE A 290 8.58 -7.73 -6.15
C ILE A 290 8.33 -9.19 -6.50
N MET A 291 7.06 -9.58 -6.63
CA MET A 291 6.66 -10.88 -7.17
C MET A 291 6.18 -10.70 -8.61
N LEU A 292 6.68 -11.55 -9.49
CA LEU A 292 6.29 -11.66 -10.90
C LEU A 292 5.49 -12.93 -11.09
N ILE A 293 4.30 -12.83 -11.65
CA ILE A 293 3.37 -13.95 -11.85
C ILE A 293 2.79 -13.85 -13.25
N LYS A 294 2.71 -14.97 -13.98
CA LYS A 294 1.97 -14.98 -15.25
C LYS A 294 0.52 -14.57 -15.04
N LYS A 295 0.02 -13.67 -15.88
CA LYS A 295 -1.31 -13.06 -15.79
C LYS A 295 -2.43 -14.10 -15.72
N ASP A 296 -2.41 -15.08 -16.62
CA ASP A 296 -3.43 -16.13 -16.66
C ASP A 296 -3.44 -16.97 -15.37
N ILE A 297 -2.26 -17.32 -14.85
CA ILE A 297 -2.14 -18.07 -13.59
C ILE A 297 -2.66 -17.24 -12.41
N PHE A 298 -2.29 -15.95 -12.35
CA PHE A 298 -2.72 -15.05 -11.29
C PHE A 298 -4.25 -14.95 -11.23
N PHE A 299 -4.87 -14.69 -12.37
CA PHE A 299 -6.32 -14.57 -12.45
C PHE A 299 -7.01 -15.92 -12.31
N GLU A 300 -6.53 -17.01 -12.88
CA GLU A 300 -7.09 -18.36 -12.63
C GLU A 300 -7.15 -18.63 -11.12
N LYS A 301 -6.06 -18.39 -10.39
CA LYS A 301 -5.98 -18.73 -8.96
C LYS A 301 -6.79 -17.79 -8.06
N LEU A 302 -6.96 -16.53 -8.43
CA LEU A 302 -7.63 -15.52 -7.59
C LEU A 302 -9.05 -15.18 -8.07
N MET A 303 -9.38 -15.40 -9.33
CA MET A 303 -10.65 -15.01 -9.97
C MET A 303 -11.56 -16.18 -10.32
N ASN A 304 -11.12 -17.43 -10.28
CA ASN A 304 -11.98 -18.61 -10.55
C ASN A 304 -13.21 -18.73 -9.61
N TYR A 305 -13.33 -17.85 -8.63
CA TYR A 305 -14.46 -17.75 -7.71
C TYR A 305 -15.40 -16.56 -7.97
N LEU A 306 -15.10 -15.69 -8.95
CA LEU A 306 -15.91 -14.49 -9.22
C LEU A 306 -17.07 -14.72 -10.19
N GLY A 307 -17.24 -15.96 -10.66
CA GLY A 307 -18.35 -16.42 -11.50
C GLY A 307 -19.22 -17.50 -10.83
N LYS A 308 -19.20 -17.61 -9.50
CA LYS A 308 -20.16 -18.40 -8.71
C LYS A 308 -20.91 -17.50 -7.74
#